data_AF-A0A0E3Z3W4-F1
#
_entry.id   AF-A0A0E3Z3W4-F1
#
_cell.length_a   1.000
_cell.length_b   1.000
_cell.length_c   1.000
_cell.angle_alpha   90.00
_cell.angle_beta   90.00
_cell.angle_gamma   90.00
#
_symmetry.space_group_name_H-M   'P 1'
#
loop_
_entity.id
_entity.type
_entity.pdbx_description
1 polymer ?
#
loop_
_entity_poly.entity_id
_entity_poly.type
_entity_poly.pdbx_seq_one_letter_code
_entity_poly.pdbx_strand_id
1 'polypeptide(L)'
;MWNLVLVALGALVPAYSHAASAVVHDPDSGAFGYSFNQPSVSLAARDAVGHCVRRSLNCSQLATTSEPGYSALVTGSRSIGYALSQPNDEQARDKAMAMCRRRSDNCVLHLVWHEVPGESTRIPPAPPAPTVTLP
;
A
#
# COMPACT_ATOMS: atom_id res chain seq x y z
N MET A 1 -51.97 -16.97 15.77
CA MET A 1 -51.25 -16.31 16.88
C MET A 1 -49.76 -16.41 16.60
N TRP A 2 -49.12 -15.24 16.53
CA TRP A 2 -47.69 -14.91 16.53
C TRP A 2 -46.69 -15.54 15.54
N ASN A 3 -46.29 -14.70 14.57
CA ASN A 3 -44.97 -14.65 13.96
C ASN A 3 -43.84 -14.65 15.00
N LEU A 4 -42.74 -15.35 14.71
CA LEU A 4 -41.40 -14.94 15.12
C LEU A 4 -40.42 -15.29 13.99
N VAL A 5 -40.28 -14.36 13.04
CA VAL A 5 -39.04 -14.22 12.27
C VAL A 5 -38.11 -13.39 13.13
N LEU A 6 -36.86 -13.81 13.31
CA LEU A 6 -35.72 -12.89 13.44
C LEU A 6 -34.44 -13.59 12.97
N VAL A 7 -34.02 -13.16 11.79
CA VAL A 7 -32.72 -13.37 11.16
C VAL A 7 -31.64 -12.68 12.00
N ALA A 8 -30.53 -13.37 12.26
CA ALA A 8 -29.29 -12.75 12.70
C ALA A 8 -28.12 -13.31 11.88
N LEU A 9 -28.02 -12.83 10.63
CA LEU A 9 -26.78 -12.81 9.87
C LEU A 9 -25.83 -11.83 10.56
N GLY A 10 -24.80 -12.35 11.21
CA GLY A 10 -23.83 -11.56 11.97
C GLY A 10 -22.41 -12.08 11.83
N ALA A 11 -21.98 -12.45 10.63
CA ALA A 11 -20.56 -12.60 10.35
C ALA A 11 -19.93 -11.20 10.16
N LEU A 12 -19.74 -10.47 11.26
CA LEU A 12 -18.83 -9.33 11.30
C LEU A 12 -17.40 -9.88 11.41
N VAL A 13 -16.79 -10.24 10.28
CA VAL A 13 -15.34 -10.48 10.21
C VAL A 13 -14.68 -9.24 9.60
N PRO A 14 -13.61 -8.71 10.22
CA PRO A 14 -13.39 -7.27 10.31
C PRO A 14 -12.21 -6.76 9.45
N ALA A 15 -12.12 -5.43 9.44
CA ALA A 15 -10.93 -4.60 9.22
C ALA A 15 -10.34 -4.60 7.79
N TYR A 16 -10.81 -3.65 6.97
CA TYR A 16 -10.01 -3.14 5.86
C TYR A 16 -8.81 -2.38 6.43
N SER A 17 -7.72 -3.07 6.74
CA SER A 17 -6.44 -2.43 6.99
C SER A 17 -5.83 -2.01 5.66
N HIS A 18 -6.18 -0.82 5.14
CA HIS A 18 -5.61 -0.29 3.89
C HIS A 18 -4.17 0.20 4.08
N ALA A 19 -3.26 -0.67 4.51
CA ALA A 19 -1.83 -0.38 4.66
C ALA A 19 -1.00 -1.16 3.63
N ALA A 20 -1.63 -1.64 2.55
CA ALA A 20 -0.95 -2.50 1.60
C ALA A 20 -0.08 -1.69 0.64
N SER A 21 1.20 -2.03 0.58
CA SER A 21 2.18 -1.28 -0.21
C SER A 21 3.10 -2.23 -0.94
N ALA A 22 3.62 -1.77 -2.07
CA ALA A 22 4.47 -2.59 -2.92
C ALA A 22 5.58 -1.74 -3.54
N VAL A 23 6.75 -2.35 -3.69
CA VAL A 23 7.85 -1.86 -4.50
C VAL A 23 8.25 -2.98 -5.43
N VAL A 24 8.41 -2.67 -6.71
CA VAL A 24 8.94 -3.61 -7.70
C VAL A 24 10.05 -2.95 -8.49
N HIS A 25 11.06 -3.73 -8.86
CA HIS A 25 12.16 -3.22 -9.66
C HIS A 25 12.77 -4.25 -10.58
N ASP A 26 13.48 -3.73 -11.57
CA ASP A 26 14.45 -4.42 -12.40
C ASP A 26 15.85 -4.20 -11.79
N PRO A 27 16.53 -5.28 -11.33
CA PRO A 27 17.84 -5.17 -10.70
C PRO A 27 18.97 -4.74 -11.64
N ASP A 28 18.78 -4.82 -12.95
CA ASP A 28 19.82 -4.56 -13.96
C ASP A 28 19.71 -3.14 -14.52
N SER A 29 18.50 -2.66 -14.79
CA SER A 29 18.29 -1.30 -15.33
C SER A 29 18.10 -0.25 -14.24
N GLY A 30 17.70 -0.66 -13.03
CA GLY A 30 17.24 0.25 -11.98
C GLY A 30 15.86 0.86 -12.26
N ALA A 31 15.13 0.36 -13.26
CA ALA A 31 13.71 0.70 -13.43
C ALA A 31 12.92 0.19 -12.23
N PHE A 32 11.97 1.00 -11.77
CA PHE A 32 11.16 0.66 -10.59
C PHE A 32 9.74 1.22 -10.69
N GLY A 33 8.89 0.68 -9.84
CA GLY A 33 7.56 1.18 -9.57
C GLY A 33 7.19 0.90 -8.10
N TYR A 34 6.30 1.72 -7.57
CA TYR A 34 5.85 1.61 -6.19
C TYR A 34 4.39 2.00 -6.07
N SER A 35 3.75 1.55 -5.01
CA SER A 35 2.41 1.96 -4.59
C SER A 35 2.33 1.88 -3.07
N PHE A 36 1.48 2.70 -2.47
CA PHE A 36 1.35 2.76 -1.02
C PHE A 36 -0.10 2.89 -0.55
N ASN A 37 -0.39 2.39 0.65
CA ASN A 37 -1.68 2.50 1.33
C ASN A 37 -2.88 2.05 0.47
N GLN A 38 -2.68 0.96 -0.25
CA GLN A 38 -3.70 0.37 -1.11
C GLN A 38 -4.66 -0.52 -0.30
N PRO A 39 -5.89 -0.73 -0.81
CA PRO A 39 -6.85 -1.65 -0.22
C PRO A 39 -6.42 -3.11 -0.11
N SER A 40 -5.43 -3.55 -0.89
CA SER A 40 -4.93 -4.92 -0.84
C SER A 40 -3.52 -5.03 -1.41
N VAL A 41 -2.78 -6.06 -0.98
CA VAL A 41 -1.43 -6.37 -1.49
C VAL A 41 -1.47 -6.64 -3.00
N SER A 42 -2.51 -7.29 -3.50
CA SER A 42 -2.66 -7.57 -4.93
C SER A 42 -2.82 -6.29 -5.76
N LEU A 43 -3.61 -5.33 -5.29
CA LEU A 43 -3.75 -4.04 -5.97
C LEU A 43 -2.44 -3.23 -5.88
N ALA A 44 -1.80 -3.22 -4.71
CA ALA A 44 -0.49 -2.60 -4.54
C ALA A 44 0.53 -3.14 -5.55
N ALA A 45 0.69 -4.46 -5.62
CA ALA A 45 1.62 -5.10 -6.53
C ALA A 45 1.31 -4.79 -7.99
N ARG A 46 0.03 -4.83 -8.40
CA ARG A 46 -0.39 -4.50 -9.78
C ARG A 46 -0.02 -3.08 -10.17
N ASP A 47 -0.32 -2.11 -9.32
CA ASP A 47 -0.02 -0.70 -9.58
C ASP A 47 1.50 -0.45 -9.65
N ALA A 48 2.26 -1.03 -8.71
CA ALA A 48 3.71 -0.94 -8.70
C ALA A 48 4.32 -1.56 -9.98
N VAL A 49 3.85 -2.74 -10.40
CA VAL A 49 4.27 -3.38 -11.66
C VAL A 49 3.92 -2.50 -12.85
N GLY A 50 2.70 -1.97 -12.91
CA GLY A 50 2.27 -1.05 -13.97
C GLY A 50 3.15 0.19 -14.11
N HIS A 51 3.77 0.65 -13.02
CA HIS A 51 4.75 1.74 -13.06
C HIS A 51 6.13 1.31 -13.53
N CYS A 52 6.62 0.14 -13.11
CA CYS A 52 7.92 -0.37 -13.52
C CYS A 52 7.95 -0.75 -15.01
N VAL A 53 6.90 -1.41 -15.50
CA VAL A 53 6.86 -1.94 -16.89
C VAL A 53 6.88 -0.88 -17.97
N ARG A 54 6.60 0.38 -17.62
CA ARG A 54 6.75 1.53 -18.53
C ARG A 54 8.21 1.83 -18.87
N ARG A 55 9.17 1.31 -18.10
CA ARG A 55 10.60 1.60 -18.22
C ARG A 55 11.45 0.37 -18.46
N SER A 56 11.01 -0.81 -18.01
CA SER A 56 11.69 -2.07 -18.27
C SER A 56 10.70 -3.22 -18.39
N LEU A 57 10.98 -4.21 -19.23
CA LEU A 57 10.19 -5.43 -19.31
C LEU A 57 10.58 -6.46 -18.23
N ASN A 58 11.66 -6.23 -17.48
CA ASN A 58 12.27 -7.19 -16.54
C ASN A 58 11.98 -6.85 -15.06
N CYS A 59 10.78 -6.36 -14.77
CA CYS A 59 10.32 -6.02 -13.42
C CYS A 59 10.08 -7.29 -12.57
N SER A 60 11.15 -7.87 -12.04
CA SER A 60 11.19 -9.22 -11.46
C SER A 60 11.29 -9.25 -9.94
N GLN A 61 11.70 -8.15 -9.30
CA GLN A 61 11.93 -8.10 -7.86
C GLN A 61 10.83 -7.32 -7.16
N LEU A 62 9.81 -8.05 -6.68
CA LEU A 62 8.65 -7.50 -5.98
C LEU A 62 8.79 -7.68 -4.47
N ALA A 63 8.54 -6.61 -3.72
CA ALA A 63 8.37 -6.63 -2.27
C ALA A 63 7.04 -5.97 -1.91
N THR A 64 6.37 -6.53 -0.89
CA THR A 64 5.06 -6.05 -0.43
C THR A 64 4.98 -6.02 1.08
N THR A 65 4.10 -5.18 1.61
CA THR A 65 3.68 -5.20 3.02
C THR A 65 2.18 -4.95 3.12
N SER A 66 1.56 -5.40 4.20
CA SER A 66 0.24 -4.95 4.68
C SER A 66 0.28 -4.49 6.14
N GLU A 67 1.48 -4.48 6.73
CA GLU A 67 1.73 -4.13 8.12
C GLU A 67 1.89 -2.60 8.25
N PRO A 68 1.47 -2.03 9.40
CA PRO A 68 1.67 -0.62 9.69
C PRO A 68 3.13 -0.32 10.02
N GLY A 69 3.56 0.92 9.75
CA GLY A 69 4.92 1.37 9.99
C GLY A 69 5.40 2.34 8.92
N TYR A 70 6.70 2.59 8.84
CA TYR A 70 7.30 3.53 7.89
C TYR A 70 8.01 2.79 6.79
N SER A 71 7.84 3.26 5.57
CA SER A 71 8.43 2.67 4.39
C SER A 71 9.19 3.75 3.62
N ALA A 72 10.29 3.36 2.98
CA ALA A 72 11.13 4.29 2.25
C ALA A 72 11.62 3.67 0.95
N LEU A 73 11.83 4.56 -0.03
CA LEU A 73 12.42 4.23 -1.32
C LEU A 73 13.57 5.20 -1.58
N VAL A 74 14.71 4.64 -1.96
CA VAL A 74 15.95 5.35 -2.30
C VAL A 74 16.35 4.91 -3.71
N THR A 75 16.86 5.84 -4.50
CA THR A 75 17.30 5.59 -5.88
C THR A 75 18.73 6.08 -6.07
N GLY A 76 19.52 5.34 -6.84
CA GLY A 76 20.84 5.76 -7.31
C GLY A 76 21.01 5.41 -8.79
N SER A 77 22.22 5.57 -9.32
CA SER A 77 22.52 5.20 -10.71
C SER A 77 22.32 3.71 -10.92
N ARG A 78 21.26 3.33 -11.66
CA ARG A 78 20.85 1.93 -11.93
C ARG A 78 20.71 1.08 -10.66
N SER A 79 20.41 1.71 -9.53
CA SER A 79 20.25 1.04 -8.24
C SER A 79 19.03 1.57 -7.53
N ILE A 80 18.41 0.70 -6.74
CA ILE A 80 17.35 1.10 -5.83
C ILE A 80 17.60 0.45 -4.48
N GLY A 81 17.02 1.05 -3.45
CA GLY A 81 16.91 0.44 -2.14
C GLY A 81 15.58 0.78 -1.51
N TYR A 82 15.00 -0.15 -0.78
CA TYR A 82 13.71 0.04 -0.15
C TYR A 82 13.68 -0.62 1.23
N ALA A 83 12.77 -0.12 2.06
CA ALA A 83 12.39 -0.73 3.31
C ALA A 83 10.88 -0.58 3.46
N LEU A 84 10.21 -1.64 3.90
CA LEU A 84 8.76 -1.64 4.12
C LEU A 84 8.46 -1.86 5.60
N SER A 85 7.46 -1.15 6.13
CA SER A 85 6.90 -1.36 7.48
C SER A 85 7.95 -1.36 8.60
N GLN A 86 8.90 -0.42 8.56
CA GLN A 86 9.88 -0.21 9.63
C GLN A 86 9.26 0.54 10.81
N PRO A 87 9.83 0.44 12.02
CA PRO A 87 9.22 1.06 13.21
C PRO A 87 9.17 2.59 13.18
N ASN A 88 10.07 3.25 12.44
CA ASN A 88 10.13 4.71 12.31
C ASN A 88 10.76 5.17 10.97
N ASP A 89 10.61 6.46 10.66
CA ASP A 89 11.14 7.10 9.43
C ASP A 89 12.65 6.89 9.26
N GLU A 90 13.43 7.08 10.32
CA GLU A 90 14.89 6.93 10.31
C GLU A 90 15.32 5.53 9.89
N GLN A 91 14.76 4.49 10.52
CA GLN A 91 15.08 3.09 10.19
C GLN A 91 14.63 2.73 8.77
N ALA A 92 13.51 3.26 8.29
CA ALA A 92 13.08 3.07 6.91
C ALA A 92 14.11 3.63 5.93
N ARG A 93 14.52 4.90 6.15
CA ARG A 93 15.50 5.60 5.31
C ARG A 93 16.86 4.92 5.34
N ASP A 94 17.36 4.59 6.52
CA ASP A 94 18.70 3.99 6.67
C ASP A 94 18.78 2.62 6.02
N LYS A 95 17.76 1.79 6.19
CA LYS A 95 17.71 0.47 5.56
C LYS A 95 17.59 0.55 4.05
N ALA A 96 16.74 1.45 3.53
CA ALA A 96 16.64 1.71 2.09
C ALA A 96 17.96 2.25 1.52
N MET A 97 18.61 3.18 2.23
CA MET A 97 19.89 3.76 1.83
C MET A 97 21.01 2.71 1.83
N ALA A 98 21.11 1.91 2.89
CA ALA A 98 22.07 0.81 2.99
C ALA A 98 21.88 -0.22 1.87
N MET A 99 20.64 -0.53 1.49
CA MET A 99 20.35 -1.42 0.36
C MET A 99 20.84 -0.82 -0.97
N CYS A 100 20.50 0.45 -1.26
CA CYS A 100 20.92 1.13 -2.48
C CYS A 100 22.45 1.19 -2.58
N ARG A 101 23.12 1.54 -1.48
CA ARG A 101 24.58 1.68 -1.39
C ARG A 101 25.38 0.41 -1.64
N ARG A 102 24.73 -0.76 -1.66
CA ARG A 102 25.39 -2.01 -2.08
C ARG A 102 25.76 -2.01 -3.57
N ARG A 103 25.12 -1.15 -4.37
CA ARG A 103 25.28 -1.12 -5.83
C ARG A 103 25.63 0.24 -6.40
N SER A 104 25.57 1.31 -5.60
CA SER A 104 25.81 2.66 -6.10
C SER A 104 26.17 3.64 -4.99
N ASP A 105 27.07 4.57 -5.26
CA ASP A 105 27.50 5.57 -4.27
C ASP A 105 26.65 6.84 -4.28
N ASN A 106 25.85 7.08 -5.32
CA ASN A 106 25.05 8.30 -5.49
C ASN A 106 23.57 8.13 -5.11
N CYS A 107 23.31 7.35 -4.06
CA CYS A 107 21.96 7.09 -3.56
C CYS A 107 21.32 8.34 -2.93
N VAL A 108 20.11 8.67 -3.39
CA VAL A 108 19.28 9.76 -2.87
C VAL A 108 17.92 9.24 -2.43
N LEU A 109 17.41 9.80 -1.32
CA LEU A 109 16.06 9.48 -0.88
C LEU A 109 15.05 9.92 -1.94
N HIS A 110 14.25 8.97 -2.42
CA HIS A 110 13.19 9.25 -3.37
C HIS A 110 11.90 9.66 -2.64
N LEU A 111 11.47 8.85 -1.66
CA LEU A 111 10.33 9.19 -0.80
C LEU A 111 10.32 8.33 0.49
N VAL A 112 9.57 8.80 1.48
CA VAL A 112 9.18 8.06 2.69
C VAL A 112 7.68 8.20 2.88
N TRP A 113 7.02 7.14 3.34
CA TRP A 113 5.60 7.13 3.65
C TRP A 113 5.32 6.35 4.92
N HIS A 114 4.19 6.67 5.54
CA HIS A 114 3.63 5.90 6.64
C HIS A 114 2.58 4.94 6.07
N GLU A 115 2.74 3.66 6.37
CA GLU A 115 1.78 2.57 6.15
C GLU A 115 0.64 2.74 7.15
N VAL A 116 -0.33 3.58 6.78
CA VAL A 116 -1.50 3.86 7.61
C VAL A 116 -2.58 2.90 7.17
N PRO A 117 -3.12 2.04 8.05
CA PRO A 117 -4.35 1.33 7.76
C PRO A 117 -5.40 2.38 7.41
N GLY A 118 -5.78 2.48 6.13
CA GLY A 118 -6.69 3.52 5.69
C GLY A 118 -7.94 3.50 6.56
N GLU A 119 -8.32 4.67 7.02
CA GLU A 119 -9.53 4.85 7.78
C GLU A 119 -10.67 4.35 6.89
N SER A 120 -11.32 3.26 7.33
CA SER A 120 -12.56 2.79 6.74
C SER A 120 -13.40 4.02 6.51
N THR A 121 -13.62 4.37 5.24
CA THR A 121 -14.55 5.44 4.90
C THR A 121 -15.89 4.90 5.38
N ARG A 122 -16.26 5.21 6.63
CA ARG A 122 -17.60 5.00 7.14
C ARG A 122 -18.45 5.79 6.16
N ILE A 123 -19.11 5.08 5.25
CA ILE A 123 -20.11 5.67 4.38
C ILE A 123 -21.05 6.41 5.35
N PRO A 124 -21.19 7.73 5.25
CA PRO A 124 -22.13 8.45 6.09
C PRO A 124 -23.48 7.75 5.96
N PRO A 125 -24.21 7.48 7.06
CA PRO A 125 -25.53 6.89 6.96
C PRO A 125 -26.35 7.73 5.98
N ALA A 126 -27.01 7.08 5.03
CA ALA A 126 -27.82 7.77 4.03
C ALA A 126 -28.81 8.72 4.75
N PRO A 127 -29.04 9.94 4.23
CA PRO A 127 -30.03 10.82 4.81
C PRO A 127 -31.40 10.11 4.87
N PRO A 128 -32.21 10.36 5.90
CA PRO A 128 -33.53 9.74 6.01
C PRO A 128 -34.33 10.04 4.74
N ALA A 129 -34.99 9.02 4.19
CA ALA A 129 -35.86 9.20 3.04
C ALA A 129 -36.93 10.26 3.35
N PRO A 130 -37.25 11.17 2.42
CA PRO A 130 -38.30 12.15 2.63
C PRO A 130 -39.63 11.42 2.87
N THR A 131 -40.30 11.75 3.97
CA THR A 131 -41.67 11.30 4.22
C THR A 131 -42.59 11.89 3.16
N VAL A 132 -42.98 11.07 2.19
CA VAL A 132 -44.01 11.43 1.22
C VAL A 132 -45.36 11.26 1.93
N THR A 133 -45.95 12.35 2.38
CA THR A 133 -47.35 12.36 2.82
C THR A 133 -48.24 12.33 1.59
N LEU A 134 -48.88 11.19 1.32
CA LEU A 134 -49.91 11.09 0.28
C LEU A 134 -51.22 11.77 0.77
N PRO A 135 -51.96 12.44 -0.13
CA PRO A 135 -53.25 13.08 0.18
C PRO A 135 -54.37 12.08 0.46
#